data_AF-A0A0G1JCR3-F1
#
_entry.id   AF-A0A0G1JCR3-F1
#
_cell.length_a   1.000
_cell.length_b   1.000
_cell.length_c   1.000
_cell.angle_alpha   90.00
_cell.angle_beta   90.00
_cell.angle_gamma   90.00
#
_symmetry.space_group_name_H-M   'P 1'
#
loop_
_entity.id
_entity.type
_entity.pdbx_description
1 polymer ?
#
loop_
_entity_poly.entity_id
_entity_poly.type
_entity_poly.pdbx_seq_one_letter_code
_entity_poly.pdbx_strand_id
1 'polypeptide(L)'
;KSIKKTLQVKGGEVVTFTAGIKNSGSQTWNARSIKLPEISTASSVSYVDSSWADSKTAIVKNDSPVVPGAMDLITFKFKAPVKKGNYTVKFAMAADNVDVVTGSEIEIPIEVTSDAPEVKDFPVIVEDTISYIEEPVIRVGVLIVDEETEDQVKITCASDFNLKDGNNSLLAEMKAGEEVEAFYKKGKYWFNRGKGLESTSFFIRFEPVVANAICTVTNFDRRISRNAANADNQFRNILEIHYNVPNDRTWLINELPMEYYLRGLGETSDLSNLEFQKALLTAARTYALYHWERATKHASEFFHVDAYADQVYFGYGQEARTPHITEAVEATRGQVVIHGGATAITPYFSRSDGRTRSWNEVWGGRVPWCVSVSTPHDVGKTLWGHGVGMSASEALAMGKEGTDWQTIIKYFYTGIDLVKRWK
;
A
#
# COMPACT_ATOMS: atom_id res chain seq x y z
N LYS A 1 -8.69 -38.28 -15.52
CA LYS A 1 -9.08 -38.12 -16.94
C LYS A 1 -8.96 -36.64 -17.27
N SER A 2 -7.98 -36.25 -18.09
CA SER A 2 -7.77 -34.85 -18.47
C SER A 2 -8.98 -34.33 -19.25
N ILE A 3 -9.40 -33.12 -18.93
CA ILE A 3 -10.51 -32.43 -19.58
C ILE A 3 -10.04 -32.08 -21.00
N LYS A 4 -10.71 -32.62 -22.03
CA LYS A 4 -10.48 -32.27 -23.45
C LYS A 4 -11.17 -30.96 -23.89
N LYS A 5 -11.80 -30.23 -22.96
CA LYS A 5 -12.53 -29.00 -23.27
C LYS A 5 -11.65 -27.79 -23.02
N THR A 6 -11.22 -27.15 -24.10
CA THR A 6 -10.56 -25.84 -24.06
C THR A 6 -11.51 -24.80 -23.47
N LEU A 7 -11.04 -24.04 -22.48
CA LEU A 7 -11.78 -22.91 -21.93
C LEU A 7 -11.60 -21.70 -22.85
N GLN A 8 -12.70 -21.13 -23.31
CA GLN A 8 -12.70 -19.88 -24.07
C GLN A 8 -12.95 -18.72 -23.13
N VAL A 9 -11.99 -17.80 -23.04
CA VAL A 9 -12.01 -16.65 -22.12
C VAL A 9 -11.48 -15.41 -22.81
N LYS A 10 -11.74 -14.22 -22.28
CA LYS A 10 -11.09 -12.98 -22.71
C LYS A 10 -9.74 -12.83 -22.00
N GLY A 11 -8.80 -12.09 -22.60
CA GLY A 11 -7.51 -11.88 -21.95
C GLY A 11 -7.67 -11.18 -20.59
N GLY A 12 -6.90 -11.63 -19.59
CA GLY A 12 -6.97 -11.08 -18.23
C GLY A 12 -8.25 -11.40 -17.44
N GLU A 13 -9.19 -12.14 -18.01
CA GLU A 13 -10.40 -12.59 -17.32
C GLU A 13 -10.05 -13.52 -16.14
N VAL A 14 -10.74 -13.37 -15.02
CA VAL A 14 -10.58 -14.26 -13.85
C VAL A 14 -11.39 -15.52 -14.09
N VAL A 15 -10.69 -16.65 -14.18
CA VAL A 15 -11.28 -17.96 -14.36
C VAL A 15 -11.47 -18.61 -12.99
N THR A 16 -12.68 -19.04 -12.67
CA THR A 16 -12.94 -19.92 -11.53
C THR A 16 -12.98 -21.36 -12.03
N PHE A 17 -12.14 -22.22 -11.46
CA PHE A 17 -11.98 -23.61 -11.88
C PHE A 17 -12.12 -24.55 -10.69
N THR A 18 -12.89 -25.62 -10.86
CA THR A 18 -13.04 -26.69 -9.86
C THR A 18 -12.33 -27.95 -10.34
N ALA A 19 -11.26 -28.31 -9.66
CA ALA A 19 -10.55 -29.57 -9.88
C ALA A 19 -11.13 -30.67 -8.99
N GLY A 20 -11.51 -31.80 -9.59
CA GLY A 20 -11.86 -33.01 -8.87
C GLY A 20 -10.65 -33.92 -8.75
N ILE A 21 -10.12 -34.09 -7.54
CA ILE A 21 -8.94 -34.90 -7.26
C ILE A 21 -9.33 -36.06 -6.36
N LYS A 22 -9.04 -37.30 -6.78
CA LYS A 22 -9.31 -38.50 -5.99
C LYS A 22 -8.06 -38.92 -5.24
N ASN A 23 -8.16 -39.08 -3.92
CA ASN A 23 -7.10 -39.69 -3.14
C ASN A 23 -6.99 -41.18 -3.48
N SER A 24 -6.02 -41.54 -4.30
CA SER A 24 -5.74 -42.93 -4.69
C SER A 24 -4.56 -43.52 -3.91
N GLY A 25 -4.01 -42.77 -2.95
CA GLY A 25 -2.92 -43.21 -2.08
C GLY A 25 -3.43 -43.97 -0.86
N SER A 26 -2.51 -44.28 0.06
CA SER A 26 -2.79 -44.99 1.31
C SER A 26 -2.94 -44.09 2.54
N GLN A 27 -2.63 -42.80 2.42
CA GLN A 27 -2.66 -41.83 3.52
C GLN A 27 -3.82 -40.84 3.36
N THR A 28 -4.45 -40.45 4.47
CA THR A 28 -5.42 -39.35 4.51
C THR A 28 -4.70 -38.02 4.32
N TRP A 29 -5.21 -37.15 3.46
CA TRP A 29 -4.72 -35.78 3.32
C TRP A 29 -5.39 -34.89 4.34
N ASN A 30 -4.64 -34.24 5.24
CA ASN A 30 -5.21 -33.35 6.27
C ASN A 30 -5.19 -31.88 5.83
N ALA A 31 -4.09 -31.46 5.21
CA ALA A 31 -3.92 -30.17 4.57
C ALA A 31 -3.59 -30.38 3.09
N ARG A 32 -4.09 -29.51 2.22
CA ARG A 32 -3.77 -29.54 0.80
C ARG A 32 -3.77 -28.16 0.19
N SER A 33 -3.04 -28.01 -0.90
CA SER A 33 -3.01 -26.77 -1.66
C SER A 33 -2.87 -27.03 -3.14
N ILE A 34 -3.34 -26.09 -3.96
CA ILE A 34 -3.10 -26.08 -5.40
C ILE A 34 -2.01 -25.05 -5.67
N LYS A 35 -0.93 -25.48 -6.31
CA LYS A 35 0.26 -24.67 -6.55
C LYS A 35 0.69 -24.69 -8.01
N LEU A 36 1.49 -23.71 -8.39
CA LEU A 36 2.28 -23.76 -9.61
C LEU A 36 3.44 -24.76 -9.44
N PRO A 37 3.71 -25.67 -10.39
CA PRO A 37 4.84 -26.58 -10.32
C PRO A 37 6.19 -25.82 -10.38
N GLU A 38 7.20 -26.26 -9.62
CA GLU A 38 8.51 -25.58 -9.58
C GLU A 38 9.32 -25.75 -10.88
N ILE A 39 9.41 -24.64 -11.64
CA ILE A 39 10.49 -24.13 -12.54
C ILE A 39 10.87 -24.93 -13.81
N SER A 40 10.66 -24.31 -14.98
CA SER A 40 11.72 -24.08 -16.00
C SER A 40 11.29 -23.02 -17.04
N THR A 41 12.09 -21.96 -17.17
CA THR A 41 12.31 -21.12 -18.38
C THR A 41 11.10 -20.58 -19.16
N ALA A 42 11.02 -19.24 -19.20
CA ALA A 42 10.45 -18.45 -20.30
C ALA A 42 8.95 -18.58 -20.57
N SER A 43 8.13 -17.95 -19.71
CA SER A 43 7.02 -17.13 -20.22
C SER A 43 6.64 -16.09 -19.17
N SER A 44 6.63 -14.83 -19.58
CA SER A 44 6.30 -13.62 -18.81
C SER A 44 4.80 -13.52 -18.45
N VAL A 45 4.14 -14.65 -18.23
CA VAL A 45 2.68 -14.72 -18.02
C VAL A 45 2.42 -15.04 -16.56
N SER A 46 1.98 -14.04 -15.79
CA SER A 46 1.48 -14.22 -14.44
C SER A 46 0.03 -14.70 -14.49
N TYR A 47 -0.24 -15.87 -13.94
CA TYR A 47 -1.59 -16.44 -13.79
C TYR A 47 -2.22 -16.12 -12.43
N VAL A 48 -1.51 -15.33 -11.61
CA VAL A 48 -1.83 -15.10 -10.21
C VAL A 48 -3.08 -14.22 -10.10
N ASP A 49 -4.05 -14.71 -9.34
CA ASP A 49 -5.21 -13.92 -8.93
C ASP A 49 -4.99 -13.34 -7.52
N SER A 50 -5.63 -12.22 -7.21
CA SER A 50 -5.48 -11.58 -5.89
C SER A 50 -6.03 -12.42 -4.73
N SER A 51 -6.83 -13.46 -5.01
CA SER A 51 -7.31 -14.40 -4.00
C SER A 51 -6.33 -15.53 -3.65
N TRP A 52 -5.16 -15.59 -4.30
CA TRP A 52 -4.15 -16.60 -4.02
C TRP A 52 -3.56 -16.40 -2.63
N ALA A 53 -3.18 -17.51 -1.98
CA ALA A 53 -2.55 -17.48 -0.66
C ALA A 53 -1.14 -16.87 -0.70
N ASP A 54 -0.43 -17.05 -1.82
CA ASP A 54 0.86 -16.44 -2.12
C ASP A 54 1.12 -16.43 -3.64
N SER A 55 2.31 -16.04 -4.08
CA SER A 55 2.68 -15.92 -5.50
C SER A 55 2.74 -17.25 -6.27
N LYS A 56 2.68 -18.40 -5.59
CA LYS A 56 2.73 -19.75 -6.16
C LYS A 56 1.53 -20.62 -5.75
N THR A 57 0.81 -20.27 -4.68
CA THR A 57 -0.25 -21.10 -4.09
C THR A 57 -1.63 -20.49 -4.34
N ALA A 58 -2.43 -21.12 -5.19
CA ALA A 58 -3.76 -20.64 -5.57
C ALA A 58 -4.80 -20.77 -4.46
N ILE A 59 -4.70 -21.81 -3.63
CA ILE A 59 -5.59 -22.02 -2.48
C ILE A 59 -4.95 -23.00 -1.49
N VAL A 60 -5.25 -22.82 -0.20
CA VAL A 60 -4.92 -23.76 0.90
C VAL A 60 -6.21 -24.21 1.56
N LYS A 61 -6.34 -25.51 1.86
CA LYS A 61 -7.56 -26.09 2.43
C LYS A 61 -7.22 -27.11 3.53
N ASN A 62 -7.55 -26.74 4.77
CA ASN A 62 -7.17 -27.46 6.00
C ASN A 62 -8.39 -27.93 6.84
N ASP A 63 -9.60 -27.64 6.38
CA ASP A 63 -10.86 -27.77 7.12
C ASP A 63 -11.57 -29.11 6.90
N SER A 64 -11.07 -29.96 6.00
CA SER A 64 -11.73 -31.20 5.60
C SER A 64 -10.72 -32.24 5.13
N PRO A 65 -10.39 -33.25 5.98
CA PRO A 65 -9.50 -34.34 5.60
C PRO A 65 -10.08 -35.21 4.47
N VAL A 66 -9.22 -35.72 3.58
CA VAL A 66 -9.62 -36.55 2.43
C VAL A 66 -9.01 -37.94 2.57
N VAL A 67 -9.82 -38.89 3.02
CA VAL A 67 -9.40 -40.30 3.23
C VAL A 67 -9.09 -41.01 1.91
N PRO A 68 -8.27 -42.09 1.92
CA PRO A 68 -8.06 -42.95 0.76
C PRO A 68 -9.36 -43.38 0.09
N GLY A 69 -9.40 -43.24 -1.24
CA GLY A 69 -10.57 -43.54 -2.08
C GLY A 69 -11.58 -42.40 -2.23
N ALA A 70 -11.53 -41.37 -1.37
CA ALA A 70 -12.43 -40.22 -1.45
C ALA A 70 -12.04 -39.26 -2.58
N MET A 71 -13.03 -38.55 -3.10
CA MET A 71 -12.85 -37.47 -4.07
C MET A 71 -13.02 -36.13 -3.36
N ASP A 72 -12.15 -35.19 -3.68
CA ASP A 72 -12.23 -33.81 -3.23
C ASP A 72 -12.41 -32.87 -4.41
N LEU A 73 -13.21 -31.83 -4.19
CA LEU A 73 -13.48 -30.79 -5.17
C LEU A 73 -12.84 -29.50 -4.65
N ILE A 74 -11.80 -29.06 -5.35
CA ILE A 74 -11.05 -27.86 -4.99
C ILE A 74 -11.34 -26.80 -6.03
N THR A 75 -12.01 -25.73 -5.60
CA THR A 75 -12.28 -24.57 -6.44
C THR A 75 -11.25 -23.50 -6.16
N PHE A 76 -10.59 -23.01 -7.20
CA PHE A 76 -9.63 -21.92 -7.14
C PHE A 76 -9.80 -20.99 -8.34
N LYS A 77 -9.27 -19.77 -8.21
CA LYS A 77 -9.31 -18.77 -9.28
C LYS A 77 -7.92 -18.61 -9.90
N PHE A 78 -7.84 -18.18 -11.14
CA PHE A 78 -6.58 -17.74 -11.77
C PHE A 78 -6.88 -16.77 -12.91
N LYS A 79 -5.90 -15.95 -13.30
CA LYS A 79 -6.07 -14.99 -14.41
C LYS A 79 -5.67 -15.61 -15.75
N ALA A 80 -6.51 -15.41 -16.76
CA ALA A 80 -6.20 -15.79 -18.13
C ALA A 80 -5.04 -14.94 -18.71
N PRO A 81 -4.19 -15.51 -19.58
CA PRO A 81 -3.18 -14.75 -20.33
C PRO A 81 -3.79 -13.51 -21.00
N VAL A 82 -3.05 -12.41 -21.02
CA VAL A 82 -3.55 -11.11 -21.52
C VAL A 82 -3.54 -10.98 -23.04
N LYS A 83 -2.81 -11.84 -23.74
CA LYS A 83 -2.73 -11.85 -25.21
C LYS A 83 -3.59 -12.95 -25.78
N LYS A 84 -4.24 -12.66 -26.91
CA LYS A 84 -4.96 -13.61 -27.72
C LYS A 84 -4.03 -14.73 -28.13
N GLY A 85 -4.47 -15.97 -27.93
CA GLY A 85 -3.66 -17.15 -28.23
C GLY A 85 -4.14 -18.39 -27.49
N ASN A 86 -3.44 -19.49 -27.73
CA ASN A 86 -3.68 -20.76 -27.05
C ASN A 86 -2.61 -20.98 -26.00
N TYR A 87 -3.05 -21.27 -24.78
CA TYR A 87 -2.20 -21.43 -23.62
C TYR A 87 -2.56 -22.70 -22.87
N THR A 88 -1.64 -23.21 -22.07
CA THR A 88 -1.92 -24.29 -21.12
C THR A 88 -1.41 -23.84 -19.75
N VAL A 89 -2.33 -23.60 -18.84
CA VAL A 89 -2.01 -23.26 -17.45
C VAL A 89 -1.87 -24.57 -16.68
N LYS A 90 -0.78 -24.71 -15.93
CA LYS A 90 -0.45 -25.94 -15.20
C LYS A 90 -0.47 -25.67 -13.70
N PHE A 91 -1.15 -26.55 -12.98
CA PHE A 91 -1.12 -26.60 -11.53
C PHE A 91 -0.78 -28.02 -11.07
N ALA A 92 -0.38 -28.15 -9.81
CA ALA A 92 -0.26 -29.42 -9.12
C ALA A 92 -0.81 -29.29 -7.70
N MET A 93 -1.16 -30.41 -7.08
CA MET A 93 -1.61 -30.43 -5.68
C MET A 93 -0.45 -30.77 -4.75
N ALA A 94 -0.28 -30.01 -3.68
CA ALA A 94 0.50 -30.41 -2.52
C ALA A 94 -0.44 -30.96 -1.43
N ALA A 95 0.01 -31.95 -0.66
CA ALA A 95 -0.76 -32.50 0.46
C ALA A 95 0.16 -32.78 1.66
N ASP A 96 -0.19 -32.24 2.82
CA ASP A 96 0.58 -32.33 4.07
C ASP A 96 2.07 -31.99 3.84
N ASN A 97 2.97 -32.96 4.00
CA ASN A 97 4.42 -32.80 3.82
C ASN A 97 4.91 -33.15 2.40
N VAL A 98 4.00 -33.36 1.44
CA VAL A 98 4.31 -33.69 0.05
C VAL A 98 4.06 -32.47 -0.82
N ASP A 99 5.11 -31.89 -1.39
CA ASP A 99 5.02 -30.63 -2.15
C ASP A 99 4.33 -30.78 -3.51
N VAL A 100 4.51 -31.92 -4.18
CA VAL A 100 3.77 -32.28 -5.39
C VAL A 100 3.30 -33.73 -5.26
N VAL A 101 2.00 -33.93 -5.13
CA VAL A 101 1.39 -35.26 -5.15
C VAL A 101 1.49 -35.80 -6.58
N THR A 102 2.17 -36.93 -6.75
CA THR A 102 2.38 -37.55 -8.07
C THR A 102 1.06 -37.82 -8.79
N GLY A 103 0.93 -37.39 -10.05
CA GLY A 103 -0.29 -37.59 -10.84
C GLY A 103 -1.39 -36.56 -10.55
N SER A 104 -1.10 -35.52 -9.76
CA SER A 104 -2.03 -34.43 -9.44
C SER A 104 -1.95 -33.25 -10.42
N GLU A 105 -1.22 -33.40 -11.53
CA GLU A 105 -1.06 -32.34 -12.50
C GLU A 105 -2.41 -31.96 -13.15
N ILE A 106 -2.74 -30.69 -13.07
CA ILE A 106 -3.93 -30.10 -13.66
C ILE A 106 -3.46 -29.25 -14.83
N GLU A 107 -3.74 -29.72 -16.04
CA GLU A 107 -3.49 -28.96 -17.27
C GLU A 107 -4.81 -28.38 -17.78
N ILE A 108 -4.87 -27.05 -17.84
CA ILE A 108 -6.04 -26.30 -18.26
C ILE A 108 -5.72 -25.67 -19.63
N PRO A 109 -6.22 -26.26 -20.74
CA PRO A 109 -6.10 -25.63 -22.05
C PRO A 109 -7.04 -24.43 -22.14
N ILE A 110 -6.48 -23.28 -22.53
CA ILE A 110 -7.20 -22.01 -22.61
C ILE A 110 -7.00 -21.41 -24.00
N GLU A 111 -8.11 -21.07 -24.63
CA GLU A 111 -8.15 -20.22 -25.81
C GLU A 111 -8.54 -18.81 -25.34
N VAL A 112 -7.58 -17.90 -25.40
CA VAL A 112 -7.82 -16.48 -25.16
C VAL A 112 -8.38 -15.90 -26.45
N THR A 113 -9.69 -15.61 -26.44
CA THR A 113 -10.49 -15.27 -27.62
C THR A 113 -10.27 -13.83 -28.11
N SER A 114 -9.85 -12.94 -27.21
CA SER A 114 -9.44 -11.57 -27.48
C SER A 114 -8.28 -11.20 -26.56
N ASP A 115 -7.41 -10.28 -26.99
CA ASP A 115 -6.53 -9.58 -26.04
C ASP A 115 -7.39 -9.07 -24.87
N ALA A 116 -6.78 -8.98 -23.68
CA ALA A 116 -7.40 -8.27 -22.58
C ALA A 116 -7.80 -6.90 -23.11
N PRO A 117 -9.01 -6.39 -22.80
CA PRO A 117 -9.32 -5.00 -23.10
C PRO A 117 -8.14 -4.19 -22.57
N GLU A 118 -7.60 -3.28 -23.40
CA GLU A 118 -6.73 -2.23 -22.87
C GLU A 118 -7.45 -1.73 -21.62
N VAL A 119 -6.76 -1.72 -20.47
CA VAL A 119 -7.28 -1.09 -19.27
C VAL A 119 -7.83 0.23 -19.77
N LYS A 120 -9.15 0.42 -19.68
CA LYS A 120 -9.76 1.64 -20.19
C LYS A 120 -9.01 2.76 -19.47
N ASP A 121 -8.17 3.46 -20.21
CA ASP A 121 -7.81 4.83 -19.85
C ASP A 121 -9.18 5.48 -19.71
N PHE A 122 -9.57 5.72 -18.45
CA PHE A 122 -10.67 6.63 -18.22
C PHE A 122 -10.29 7.89 -18.98
N PRO A 123 -11.12 8.40 -19.90
CA PRO A 123 -10.82 9.66 -20.53
C PRO A 123 -10.63 10.66 -19.39
N VAL A 124 -9.40 11.14 -19.25
CA VAL A 124 -9.12 12.28 -18.39
C VAL A 124 -9.97 13.39 -18.98
N ILE A 125 -10.92 13.88 -18.20
CA ILE A 125 -11.59 15.12 -18.54
C ILE A 125 -10.48 16.17 -18.50
N VAL A 126 -10.01 16.56 -19.68
CA VAL A 126 -9.14 17.72 -19.85
C VAL A 126 -10.02 18.92 -19.57
N GLU A 127 -10.09 19.34 -18.32
CA GLU A 127 -10.38 20.74 -18.05
C GLU A 127 -9.09 21.51 -18.35
N ASP A 128 -9.17 22.38 -19.35
CA ASP A 128 -8.09 23.23 -19.88
C ASP A 128 -7.62 24.30 -18.87
N THR A 129 -7.85 24.09 -17.59
CA THR A 129 -7.43 24.95 -16.49
C THR A 129 -6.89 24.09 -15.35
N ILE A 130 -5.56 24.14 -15.15
CA ILE A 130 -4.95 23.70 -13.88
C ILE A 130 -5.57 24.57 -12.78
N SER A 131 -6.63 24.07 -12.15
CA SER A 131 -7.33 24.76 -11.09
C SER A 131 -6.57 24.55 -9.78
N TYR A 132 -6.33 25.64 -9.06
CA TYR A 132 -5.88 25.54 -7.67
C TYR A 132 -6.98 24.84 -6.86
N ILE A 133 -6.62 23.76 -6.19
CA ILE A 133 -7.45 23.09 -5.19
C ILE A 133 -7.08 23.60 -3.79
N GLU A 134 -7.97 23.39 -2.83
CA GLU A 134 -7.59 23.49 -1.42
C GLU A 134 -6.57 22.38 -1.09
N GLU A 135 -5.65 22.66 -0.15
CA GLU A 135 -4.68 21.67 0.30
C GLU A 135 -5.42 20.41 0.80
N PRO A 136 -5.16 19.22 0.23
CA PRO A 136 -5.84 18.01 0.66
C PRO A 136 -5.54 17.66 2.11
N VAL A 137 -6.56 17.20 2.84
CA VAL A 137 -6.39 16.56 4.14
C VAL A 137 -6.21 15.06 3.92
N ILE A 138 -5.05 14.55 4.32
CA ILE A 138 -4.66 13.14 4.19
C ILE A 138 -4.98 12.40 5.49
N ARG A 139 -5.33 11.13 5.34
CA ARG A 139 -5.53 10.17 6.42
C ARG A 139 -4.48 9.09 6.24
N VAL A 140 -3.68 8.88 7.28
CA VAL A 140 -2.58 7.93 7.28
C VAL A 140 -2.90 6.82 8.27
N GLY A 141 -2.91 5.56 7.84
CA GLY A 141 -2.95 4.42 8.75
C GLY A 141 -1.62 4.33 9.49
N VAL A 142 -1.62 4.64 10.79
CA VAL A 142 -0.38 4.80 11.59
C VAL A 142 0.06 3.49 12.20
N LEU A 143 -0.87 2.77 12.84
CA LEU A 143 -0.59 1.51 13.52
C LEU A 143 -1.86 0.68 13.68
N ILE A 144 -1.66 -0.61 13.89
CA ILE A 144 -2.72 -1.56 14.25
C ILE A 144 -2.75 -1.67 15.77
N VAL A 145 -3.81 -1.17 16.39
CA VAL A 145 -3.96 -1.00 17.85
C VAL A 145 -3.88 -2.34 18.60
N ASP A 146 -4.47 -3.38 18.02
CA ASP A 146 -4.46 -4.75 18.55
C ASP A 146 -3.08 -5.44 18.45
N GLU A 147 -2.20 -4.96 17.57
CA GLU A 147 -0.85 -5.52 17.40
C GLU A 147 0.22 -4.70 18.14
N GLU A 148 0.10 -3.38 18.16
CA GLU A 148 1.19 -2.47 18.56
C GLU A 148 0.98 -1.80 19.91
N THR A 149 -0.25 -1.77 20.44
CA THR A 149 -0.57 -0.99 21.66
C THR A 149 -1.46 -1.74 22.66
N GLU A 150 -1.44 -3.07 22.65
CA GLU A 150 -2.19 -3.92 23.60
C GLU A 150 -3.71 -3.67 23.55
N ASP A 151 -4.30 -3.64 22.34
CA ASP A 151 -5.73 -3.44 22.07
C ASP A 151 -6.31 -2.06 22.44
N GLN A 152 -5.48 -1.10 22.87
CA GLN A 152 -5.93 0.24 23.25
C GLN A 152 -4.92 1.34 22.93
N VAL A 153 -5.38 2.57 22.75
CA VAL A 153 -4.50 3.74 22.63
C VAL A 153 -4.68 4.65 23.83
N LYS A 154 -3.59 5.26 24.28
CA LYS A 154 -3.59 6.32 25.28
C LYS A 154 -3.11 7.60 24.63
N ILE A 155 -4.00 8.59 24.51
CA ILE A 155 -3.74 9.80 23.74
C ILE A 155 -3.84 11.02 24.64
N THR A 156 -2.85 11.90 24.50
CA THR A 156 -2.84 13.25 25.07
C THR A 156 -2.43 14.25 24.00
N CYS A 157 -2.83 15.52 24.14
CA CYS A 157 -2.45 16.57 23.20
C CYS A 157 -1.82 17.76 23.92
N ALA A 158 -0.91 18.45 23.21
CA ALA A 158 -0.19 19.62 23.72
C ALA A 158 -1.07 20.88 23.87
N SER A 159 -2.29 20.85 23.32
CA SER A 159 -3.32 21.86 23.51
C SER A 159 -4.59 21.22 24.07
N ASP A 160 -5.54 22.04 24.52
CA ASP A 160 -6.92 21.59 24.72
C ASP A 160 -7.43 20.88 23.46
N PHE A 161 -8.24 19.84 23.64
CA PHE A 161 -8.74 19.00 22.56
C PHE A 161 -10.15 18.49 22.86
N ASN A 162 -10.92 18.25 21.81
CA ASN A 162 -12.24 17.68 21.89
C ASN A 162 -12.17 16.19 21.55
N LEU A 163 -12.78 15.37 22.39
CA LEU A 163 -13.13 14.01 22.02
C LEU A 163 -14.47 14.05 21.31
N LYS A 164 -14.50 13.64 20.05
CA LYS A 164 -15.73 13.56 19.26
C LYS A 164 -15.94 12.15 18.72
N ASP A 165 -17.16 11.84 18.34
CA ASP A 165 -17.45 10.62 17.59
C ASP A 165 -17.50 10.85 16.08
N GLY A 166 -17.64 9.76 15.31
CA GLY A 166 -17.67 9.81 13.84
C GLY A 166 -18.84 10.59 13.23
N ASN A 167 -19.85 10.97 14.02
CA ASN A 167 -20.92 11.89 13.60
C ASN A 167 -20.65 13.34 14.03
N ASN A 168 -19.43 13.63 14.49
CA ASN A 168 -19.02 14.92 15.04
C ASN A 168 -19.76 15.30 16.33
N SER A 169 -20.33 14.32 17.05
CA SER A 169 -20.93 14.55 18.36
C SER A 169 -19.84 14.74 19.41
N LEU A 170 -19.93 15.80 20.23
CA LEU A 170 -19.00 16.04 21.32
C LEU A 170 -19.20 14.98 22.41
N LEU A 171 -18.15 14.20 22.69
CA LEU A 171 -18.11 13.20 23.76
C LEU A 171 -17.52 13.80 25.04
N ALA A 172 -16.44 14.58 24.92
CA ALA A 172 -15.80 15.27 26.03
C ALA A 172 -14.94 16.44 25.55
N GLU A 173 -14.81 17.46 26.40
CA GLU A 173 -13.77 18.49 26.29
C GLU A 173 -12.61 18.11 27.21
N MET A 174 -11.39 18.17 26.70
CA MET A 174 -10.17 17.79 27.40
C MET A 174 -9.20 18.97 27.45
N LYS A 175 -8.49 19.12 28.57
CA LYS A 175 -7.42 20.10 28.73
C LYS A 175 -6.10 19.58 28.19
N ALA A 176 -5.23 20.50 27.77
CA ALA A 176 -3.86 20.17 27.38
C ALA A 176 -3.16 19.29 28.43
N GLY A 177 -2.55 18.19 27.98
CA GLY A 177 -1.88 17.22 28.84
C GLY A 177 -2.80 16.22 29.57
N GLU A 178 -4.13 16.35 29.48
CA GLU A 178 -5.01 15.27 29.92
C GLU A 178 -4.92 14.08 28.94
N GLU A 179 -5.06 12.87 29.48
CA GLU A 179 -4.94 11.62 28.72
C GLU A 179 -6.30 10.93 28.61
N VAL A 180 -6.55 10.32 27.46
CA VAL A 180 -7.73 9.49 27.18
C VAL A 180 -7.28 8.13 26.71
N GLU A 181 -7.72 7.09 27.41
CA GLU A 181 -7.63 5.70 26.95
C GLU A 181 -8.81 5.39 26.03
N ALA A 182 -8.59 4.77 24.88
CA ALA A 182 -9.65 4.37 23.96
C ALA A 182 -9.37 3.03 23.27
N PHE A 183 -10.41 2.25 23.04
CA PHE A 183 -10.32 0.95 22.37
C PHE A 183 -11.65 0.56 21.71
N TYR A 184 -11.60 -0.37 20.76
CA TYR A 184 -12.80 -0.98 20.19
C TYR A 184 -13.06 -2.35 20.81
N LYS A 185 -14.31 -2.64 21.18
CA LYS A 185 -14.70 -3.96 21.68
C LYS A 185 -16.19 -4.23 21.49
N LYS A 186 -16.51 -5.38 20.90
CA LYS A 186 -17.88 -5.92 20.77
C LYS A 186 -18.87 -4.90 20.16
N GLY A 187 -18.53 -4.29 19.02
CA GLY A 187 -19.43 -3.39 18.31
C GLY A 187 -19.46 -1.94 18.81
N LYS A 188 -18.62 -1.58 19.79
CA LYS A 188 -18.56 -0.24 20.36
C LYS A 188 -17.13 0.25 20.54
N TYR A 189 -16.97 1.56 20.50
CA TYR A 189 -15.75 2.24 20.90
C TYR A 189 -15.93 2.71 22.34
N TRP A 190 -14.97 2.33 23.17
CA TRP A 190 -14.94 2.67 24.59
C TRP A 190 -13.84 3.69 24.82
N PHE A 191 -14.05 4.57 25.78
CA PHE A 191 -13.04 5.52 26.21
C PHE A 191 -13.11 5.81 27.70
N ASN A 192 -11.97 6.17 28.29
CA ASN A 192 -11.85 6.57 29.67
C ASN A 192 -10.95 7.79 29.80
N ARG A 193 -11.50 8.86 30.38
CA ARG A 193 -10.85 10.15 30.62
C ARG A 193 -10.59 10.41 32.11
N GLY A 194 -10.42 9.35 32.89
CA GLY A 194 -10.27 9.39 34.34
C GLY A 194 -11.59 9.58 35.12
N LYS A 195 -12.75 9.48 34.45
CA LYS A 195 -14.08 9.64 35.06
C LYS A 195 -14.97 8.40 34.96
N GLY A 196 -14.37 7.26 34.60
CA GLY A 196 -15.08 6.02 34.32
C GLY A 196 -15.16 5.72 32.83
N LEU A 197 -15.60 4.51 32.51
CA LEU A 197 -15.66 4.00 31.15
C LEU A 197 -16.94 4.46 30.45
N GLU A 198 -16.78 5.14 29.33
CA GLU A 198 -17.86 5.65 28.47
C GLU A 198 -17.77 4.98 27.08
N SER A 199 -18.83 5.07 26.27
CA SER A 199 -18.84 4.42 24.94
C SER A 199 -19.67 5.16 23.90
N THR A 200 -19.31 4.97 22.64
CA THR A 200 -20.07 5.36 21.46
C THR A 200 -20.11 4.21 20.44
N SER A 201 -21.09 4.23 19.55
CA SER A 201 -21.19 3.28 18.43
C SER A 201 -20.39 3.73 17.20
N PHE A 202 -19.86 4.97 17.20
CA PHE A 202 -19.08 5.54 16.11
C PHE A 202 -17.61 5.63 16.51
N PHE A 203 -16.71 5.65 15.53
CA PHE A 203 -15.28 5.82 15.76
C PHE A 203 -14.99 7.09 16.57
N ILE A 204 -13.86 7.11 17.30
CA ILE A 204 -13.51 8.24 18.17
C ILE A 204 -12.44 9.09 17.49
N ARG A 205 -12.59 10.41 17.58
CA ARG A 205 -11.69 11.44 17.08
C ARG A 205 -11.11 12.24 18.26
N PHE A 206 -9.80 12.43 18.26
CA PHE A 206 -9.06 13.29 19.17
C PHE A 206 -8.70 14.56 18.39
N GLU A 207 -9.46 15.62 18.59
CA GLU A 207 -9.40 16.84 17.77
C GLU A 207 -8.88 18.02 18.59
N PRO A 208 -7.60 18.41 18.46
CA PRO A 208 -7.07 19.60 19.10
C PRO A 208 -7.84 20.86 18.72
N VAL A 209 -8.08 21.73 19.70
CA VAL A 209 -8.69 23.05 19.48
C VAL A 209 -7.77 23.97 18.69
N VAL A 210 -6.45 23.80 18.85
CA VAL A 210 -5.43 24.52 18.10
C VAL A 210 -5.04 23.69 16.87
N ALA A 211 -5.25 24.24 15.68
CA ALA A 211 -4.87 23.59 14.42
C ALA A 211 -3.38 23.19 14.43
N ASN A 212 -3.08 22.00 13.93
CA ASN A 212 -1.72 21.44 13.83
C ASN A 212 -1.01 21.22 15.18
N ALA A 213 -1.74 21.28 16.31
CA ALA A 213 -1.21 20.87 17.59
C ALA A 213 -0.77 19.40 17.57
N ILE A 214 0.11 19.04 18.49
CA ILE A 214 0.73 17.73 18.54
C ILE A 214 -0.03 16.88 19.56
N CYS A 215 -0.46 15.70 19.15
CA CYS A 215 -0.96 14.65 20.03
C CYS A 215 0.07 13.52 20.13
N THR A 216 0.16 12.92 21.30
CA THR A 216 1.10 11.84 21.63
C THR A 216 0.32 10.59 21.99
N VAL A 217 0.71 9.46 21.40
CA VAL A 217 0.24 8.13 21.80
C VAL A 217 1.20 7.61 22.87
N THR A 218 0.84 7.72 24.15
CA THR A 218 1.77 7.54 25.27
C THR A 218 2.14 6.08 25.53
N ASN A 219 1.30 5.14 25.09
CA ASN A 219 1.56 3.70 25.13
C ASN A 219 2.11 3.14 23.80
N PHE A 220 2.64 4.00 22.93
CA PHE A 220 3.34 3.62 21.72
C PHE A 220 4.73 4.28 21.70
N ASP A 221 5.77 3.54 21.36
CA ASP A 221 7.14 4.05 21.33
C ASP A 221 7.97 3.38 20.22
N ARG A 222 8.22 4.15 19.15
CA ARG A 222 9.06 3.76 18.02
C ARG A 222 10.36 4.57 17.96
N ARG A 223 11.06 4.74 19.08
CA ARG A 223 12.37 5.43 19.09
C ARG A 223 13.43 4.69 18.26
N ILE A 224 14.20 5.44 17.46
CA ILE A 224 15.38 4.96 16.71
C ILE A 224 16.47 4.41 17.66
N SER A 225 16.60 4.98 18.86
CA SER A 225 17.48 4.47 19.92
C SER A 225 16.87 4.74 21.29
N ARG A 226 17.26 3.96 22.32
CA ARG A 226 16.75 4.11 23.70
C ARG A 226 16.82 5.54 24.26
N ASN A 227 17.69 6.39 23.71
CA ASN A 227 17.93 7.77 24.17
C ASN A 227 17.48 8.86 23.16
N ALA A 228 16.75 8.49 22.09
CA ALA A 228 16.25 9.50 21.16
C ALA A 228 15.28 10.45 21.89
N ALA A 229 15.52 11.77 21.75
CA ALA A 229 14.74 12.82 22.41
C ALA A 229 13.28 12.85 21.94
N ASN A 230 13.02 12.41 20.71
CA ASN A 230 11.69 12.36 20.10
C ASN A 230 11.38 10.91 19.74
N ALA A 231 10.40 10.32 20.42
CA ALA A 231 9.80 9.06 19.99
C ALA A 231 8.91 9.30 18.77
N ASP A 232 8.84 8.34 17.85
CA ASP A 232 7.94 8.39 16.69
C ASP A 232 6.51 7.99 17.09
N ASN A 233 5.99 8.66 18.12
CA ASN A 233 4.66 8.49 18.70
C ASN A 233 3.87 9.80 18.80
N GLN A 234 4.38 10.85 18.16
CA GLN A 234 3.79 12.18 18.15
C GLN A 234 3.26 12.49 16.76
N PHE A 235 2.03 12.99 16.67
CA PHE A 235 1.32 13.22 15.43
C PHE A 235 0.67 14.59 15.44
N ARG A 236 0.67 15.28 14.30
CA ARG A 236 0.00 16.57 14.18
C ARG A 236 -1.50 16.38 13.99
N ASN A 237 -2.26 17.36 14.45
CA ASN A 237 -3.67 17.51 14.16
C ASN A 237 -4.50 16.36 14.76
N ILE A 238 -5.30 15.66 13.95
CA ILE A 238 -6.34 14.76 14.47
C ILE A 238 -5.85 13.32 14.47
N LEU A 239 -6.14 12.61 15.57
CA LEU A 239 -6.03 11.15 15.63
C LEU A 239 -7.43 10.53 15.67
N GLU A 240 -7.57 9.35 15.07
CA GLU A 240 -8.83 8.63 14.98
C GLU A 240 -8.61 7.14 15.27
N ILE A 241 -9.53 6.50 15.97
CA ILE A 241 -9.51 5.05 16.17
C ILE A 241 -10.66 4.40 15.42
N HIS A 242 -10.34 3.59 14.41
CA HIS A 242 -11.29 2.97 13.49
C HIS A 242 -11.18 1.45 13.50
N TYR A 243 -12.27 0.77 13.81
CA TYR A 243 -12.36 -0.67 13.63
C TYR A 243 -12.71 -1.02 12.19
N ASN A 244 -11.83 -1.80 11.56
CA ASN A 244 -11.98 -2.34 10.23
C ASN A 244 -12.64 -3.73 10.30
N VAL A 245 -13.93 -3.78 9.95
CA VAL A 245 -14.71 -5.02 9.96
C VAL A 245 -14.14 -6.09 9.00
N PRO A 246 -13.75 -5.77 7.75
CA PRO A 246 -13.28 -6.81 6.81
C PRO A 246 -12.03 -7.57 7.26
N ASN A 247 -11.08 -6.88 7.91
CA ASN A 247 -9.81 -7.46 8.35
C ASN A 247 -9.75 -7.69 9.87
N ASP A 248 -10.87 -7.51 10.58
CA ASP A 248 -11.04 -7.69 12.03
C ASP A 248 -9.92 -7.08 12.86
N ARG A 249 -9.63 -5.79 12.63
CA ARG A 249 -8.54 -5.07 13.31
C ARG A 249 -8.89 -3.62 13.57
N THR A 250 -8.19 -2.98 14.50
CA THR A 250 -8.41 -1.57 14.82
C THR A 250 -7.22 -0.72 14.37
N TRP A 251 -7.47 0.25 13.51
CA TRP A 251 -6.47 1.20 13.05
C TRP A 251 -6.47 2.45 13.92
N LEU A 252 -5.28 2.92 14.27
CA LEU A 252 -5.07 4.33 14.59
C LEU A 252 -4.77 5.07 13.28
N ILE A 253 -5.51 6.13 13.01
CA ILE A 253 -5.39 6.94 11.79
C ILE A 253 -5.01 8.37 12.18
N ASN A 254 -4.06 8.96 11.45
CA ASN A 254 -3.72 10.38 11.59
C ASN A 254 -4.30 11.19 10.42
N GLU A 255 -5.17 12.15 10.73
CA GLU A 255 -5.79 13.08 9.77
C GLU A 255 -5.13 14.46 9.85
N LEU A 256 -4.46 14.87 8.77
CA LEU A 256 -3.66 16.11 8.71
C LEU A 256 -3.53 16.66 7.28
N PRO A 257 -3.26 17.98 7.11
CA PRO A 257 -2.97 18.55 5.81
C PRO A 257 -1.75 17.89 5.13
N MET A 258 -1.82 17.75 3.80
CA MET A 258 -0.81 17.07 2.96
C MET A 258 0.61 17.53 3.25
N GLU A 259 0.86 18.83 3.40
CA GLU A 259 2.21 19.35 3.58
C GLU A 259 2.76 18.98 4.97
N TYR A 260 1.91 18.91 6.00
CA TYR A 260 2.33 18.40 7.31
C TYR A 260 2.56 16.90 7.32
N TYR A 261 1.80 16.14 6.55
CA TYR A 261 2.07 14.72 6.32
C TYR A 261 3.47 14.49 5.74
N LEU A 262 3.82 15.23 4.70
CA LEU A 262 5.12 15.06 4.01
C LEU A 262 6.32 15.37 4.91
N ARG A 263 6.18 16.32 5.86
CA ARG A 263 7.24 16.64 6.82
C ARG A 263 7.56 15.49 7.78
N GLY A 264 6.59 14.62 8.03
CA GLY A 264 6.76 13.44 8.88
C GLY A 264 7.28 12.20 8.15
N LEU A 265 7.64 12.30 6.87
CA LEU A 265 8.17 11.17 6.09
C LEU A 265 9.63 10.85 6.46
N GLY A 266 9.91 9.55 6.52
CA GLY A 266 11.20 8.93 6.82
C GLY A 266 11.84 8.20 5.63
N GLU A 267 11.48 8.58 4.41
CA GLU A 267 11.96 7.94 3.16
C GLU A 267 13.44 8.20 2.86
N THR A 268 14.02 9.21 3.51
CA THR A 268 15.42 9.60 3.31
C THR A 268 16.01 10.25 4.56
N SER A 269 17.34 10.43 4.56
CA SER A 269 18.06 11.14 5.61
C SER A 269 17.95 12.66 5.44
N ASP A 270 17.91 13.38 6.57
CA ASP A 270 17.98 14.85 6.62
C ASP A 270 19.24 15.42 5.94
N LEU A 271 20.35 14.68 5.97
CA LEU A 271 21.63 15.08 5.37
C LEU A 271 21.72 14.80 3.86
N SER A 272 20.65 14.28 3.26
CA SER A 272 20.63 14.00 1.82
C SER A 272 20.64 15.30 1.01
N ASN A 273 21.07 15.22 -0.24
CA ASN A 273 21.09 16.39 -1.12
C ASN A 273 19.68 17.00 -1.26
N LEU A 274 19.59 18.33 -1.19
CA LEU A 274 18.32 19.05 -1.16
C LEU A 274 17.50 18.87 -2.46
N GLU A 275 18.14 18.84 -3.63
CA GLU A 275 17.44 18.62 -4.91
C GLU A 275 16.85 17.21 -4.99
N PHE A 276 17.55 16.22 -4.43
CA PHE A 276 16.99 14.88 -4.27
C PHE A 276 15.80 14.86 -3.28
N GLN A 277 15.91 15.54 -2.13
CA GLN A 277 14.79 15.63 -1.18
C GLN A 277 13.56 16.26 -1.83
N LYS A 278 13.73 17.36 -2.58
CA LYS A 278 12.64 18.02 -3.34
C LYS A 278 12.01 17.08 -4.37
N ALA A 279 12.82 16.31 -5.10
CA ALA A 279 12.33 15.34 -6.09
C ALA A 279 11.53 14.21 -5.42
N LEU A 280 12.09 13.61 -4.36
CA LEU A 280 11.45 12.55 -3.58
C LEU A 280 10.13 13.00 -2.97
N LEU A 281 10.11 14.17 -2.33
CA LEU A 281 8.91 14.68 -1.66
C LEU A 281 7.83 15.12 -2.64
N THR A 282 8.20 15.57 -3.84
CA THR A 282 7.23 15.83 -4.90
C THR A 282 6.62 14.54 -5.44
N ALA A 283 7.43 13.48 -5.63
CA ALA A 283 6.92 12.15 -5.99
C ALA A 283 6.02 11.58 -4.88
N ALA A 284 6.41 11.75 -3.61
CA ALA A 284 5.61 11.34 -2.46
C ALA A 284 4.27 12.08 -2.36
N ARG A 285 4.28 13.41 -2.52
CA ARG A 285 3.08 14.26 -2.56
C ARG A 285 2.11 13.83 -3.66
N THR A 286 2.66 13.54 -4.84
CA THR A 286 1.85 13.12 -5.98
C THR A 286 1.26 11.73 -5.76
N TYR A 287 2.01 10.79 -5.17
CA TYR A 287 1.51 9.46 -4.81
C TYR A 287 0.35 9.53 -3.81
N ALA A 288 0.52 10.30 -2.73
CA ALA A 288 -0.53 10.52 -1.74
C ALA A 288 -1.77 11.19 -2.35
N LEU A 289 -1.57 12.23 -3.19
CA LEU A 289 -2.67 12.88 -3.92
C LEU A 289 -3.40 11.92 -4.85
N TYR A 290 -2.67 11.07 -5.57
CA TYR A 290 -3.26 10.09 -6.49
C TYR A 290 -4.26 9.17 -5.77
N HIS A 291 -3.88 8.67 -4.59
CA HIS A 291 -4.75 7.81 -3.77
C HIS A 291 -5.86 8.56 -3.07
N TRP A 292 -5.61 9.81 -2.64
CA TRP A 292 -6.63 10.69 -2.10
C TRP A 292 -7.75 10.97 -3.12
N GLU A 293 -7.39 11.32 -4.37
CA GLU A 293 -8.37 11.62 -5.43
C GLU A 293 -9.23 10.42 -5.83
N ARG A 294 -8.73 9.19 -5.61
CA ARG A 294 -9.36 7.95 -6.10
C ARG A 294 -10.02 7.14 -5.00
N ALA A 295 -9.61 7.29 -3.74
CA ALA A 295 -10.04 6.47 -2.62
C ALA A 295 -10.03 4.96 -2.98
N THR A 296 -8.92 4.45 -3.50
CA THR A 296 -8.88 3.09 -4.08
C THR A 296 -8.13 2.08 -3.22
N LYS A 297 -6.92 2.40 -2.73
CA LYS A 297 -6.03 1.39 -2.14
C LYS A 297 -6.47 0.95 -0.74
N HIS A 298 -6.76 1.91 0.14
CA HIS A 298 -7.05 1.68 1.56
C HIS A 298 -8.43 2.18 1.98
N ALA A 299 -9.36 2.36 1.03
CA ALA A 299 -10.68 2.89 1.32
C ALA A 299 -11.51 2.01 2.26
N SER A 300 -11.36 0.67 2.16
CA SER A 300 -11.98 -0.24 3.12
C SER A 300 -11.43 -0.07 4.53
N GLU A 301 -10.22 0.48 4.67
CA GLU A 301 -9.48 0.67 5.93
C GLU A 301 -9.56 2.12 6.45
N PHE A 302 -10.33 2.99 5.79
CA PHE A 302 -10.64 4.37 6.18
C PHE A 302 -9.50 5.38 6.06
N PHE A 303 -8.39 5.03 5.42
CA PHE A 303 -7.27 5.94 5.17
C PHE A 303 -6.81 5.96 3.70
N HIS A 304 -5.93 6.90 3.35
CA HIS A 304 -5.44 7.09 1.98
C HIS A 304 -4.10 6.39 1.74
N VAL A 305 -3.23 6.39 2.75
CA VAL A 305 -1.87 5.83 2.69
C VAL A 305 -1.52 5.10 4.01
N ASP A 306 -0.78 4.01 3.92
CA ASP A 306 -0.23 3.26 5.05
C ASP A 306 1.17 3.76 5.44
N ALA A 307 1.43 3.96 6.74
CA ALA A 307 2.69 4.52 7.26
C ALA A 307 3.92 3.60 7.10
N TYR A 308 3.73 2.34 6.70
CA TYR A 308 4.79 1.35 6.53
C TYR A 308 4.85 0.78 5.11
N ALA A 309 3.69 0.40 4.57
CA ALA A 309 3.58 -0.33 3.30
C ALA A 309 3.54 0.58 2.08
N ASP A 310 3.05 1.82 2.23
CA ASP A 310 3.02 2.81 1.15
C ASP A 310 4.20 3.75 1.21
N GLN A 311 4.27 4.52 2.30
CA GLN A 311 5.26 5.57 2.47
C GLN A 311 5.66 5.61 3.93
N VAL A 312 6.95 5.58 4.20
CA VAL A 312 7.47 5.51 5.58
C VAL A 312 7.13 6.81 6.30
N TYR A 313 6.13 6.77 7.18
CA TYR A 313 5.65 7.91 7.95
C TYR A 313 5.86 7.70 9.45
N PHE A 314 6.45 8.70 10.10
CA PHE A 314 6.85 8.66 11.50
C PHE A 314 6.20 9.78 12.34
N GLY A 315 5.42 10.65 11.70
CA GLY A 315 4.78 11.77 12.39
C GLY A 315 5.72 12.91 12.75
N TYR A 316 5.32 13.68 13.76
CA TYR A 316 6.00 14.89 14.19
C TYR A 316 7.39 14.63 14.77
N GLY A 317 7.62 13.45 15.37
CA GLY A 317 8.93 13.08 15.90
C GLY A 317 10.03 13.09 14.81
N GLN A 318 9.69 12.70 13.58
CA GLN A 318 10.53 12.79 12.39
C GLN A 318 10.68 14.22 11.91
N GLU A 319 9.57 14.95 11.74
CA GLU A 319 9.61 16.36 11.34
C GLU A 319 10.56 17.18 12.22
N ALA A 320 10.46 17.02 13.55
CA ALA A 320 11.25 17.76 14.52
C ALA A 320 12.77 17.48 14.43
N ARG A 321 13.19 16.32 13.90
CA ARG A 321 14.60 15.96 13.75
C ARG A 321 15.12 16.10 12.32
N THR A 322 14.25 16.41 11.35
CA THR A 322 14.63 16.54 9.94
C THR A 322 14.21 17.91 9.35
N PRO A 323 14.87 19.02 9.74
CA PRO A 323 14.52 20.35 9.26
C PRO A 323 14.71 20.54 7.75
N HIS A 324 15.68 19.87 7.11
CA HIS A 324 15.89 19.99 5.66
C HIS A 324 14.79 19.30 4.85
N ILE A 325 14.19 18.23 5.39
CA ILE A 325 12.97 17.63 4.82
C ILE A 325 11.84 18.66 4.83
N THR A 326 11.65 19.36 5.94
CA THR A 326 10.64 20.43 6.02
C THR A 326 10.91 21.56 5.03
N GLU A 327 12.18 21.98 4.88
CA GLU A 327 12.58 22.96 3.88
C GLU A 327 12.25 22.50 2.45
N ALA A 328 12.54 21.24 2.12
CA ALA A 328 12.25 20.66 0.81
C ALA A 328 10.75 20.53 0.53
N VAL A 329 9.94 20.18 1.55
CA VAL A 329 8.47 20.18 1.48
C VAL A 329 7.98 21.58 1.12
N GLU A 330 8.41 22.61 1.86
CA GLU A 330 7.98 24.00 1.63
C GLU A 330 8.46 24.55 0.27
N ALA A 331 9.70 24.24 -0.12
CA ALA A 331 10.24 24.66 -1.42
C ALA A 331 9.48 24.03 -2.61
N THR A 332 8.82 22.89 -2.39
CA THR A 332 8.00 22.19 -3.40
C THR A 332 6.51 22.23 -3.10
N ARG A 333 6.07 23.14 -2.20
CA ARG A 333 4.68 23.21 -1.73
C ARG A 333 3.69 23.25 -2.89
N GLY A 334 2.78 22.29 -2.89
CA GLY A 334 1.76 22.09 -3.92
C GLY A 334 2.25 21.66 -5.31
N GLN A 335 3.55 21.42 -5.51
CA GLN A 335 4.07 20.88 -6.77
C GLN A 335 3.74 19.39 -6.88
N VAL A 336 3.12 19.00 -7.98
CA VAL A 336 2.75 17.60 -8.27
C VAL A 336 3.07 17.23 -9.71
N VAL A 337 3.20 15.94 -9.95
CA VAL A 337 3.42 15.36 -11.27
C VAL A 337 2.08 15.05 -11.93
N ILE A 338 1.86 15.55 -13.14
CA ILE A 338 0.71 15.20 -13.96
C ILE A 338 1.16 14.57 -15.28
N HIS A 339 0.28 13.76 -15.87
CA HIS A 339 0.46 13.25 -17.22
C HIS A 339 -0.89 13.24 -17.92
N GLY A 340 -0.97 13.87 -19.10
CA GLY A 340 -2.22 13.94 -19.87
C GLY A 340 -3.36 14.62 -19.10
N GLY A 341 -3.05 15.64 -18.29
CA GLY A 341 -4.04 16.41 -17.51
C GLY A 341 -4.46 15.78 -16.18
N ALA A 342 -4.05 14.55 -15.86
CA ALA A 342 -4.38 13.88 -14.59
C ALA A 342 -3.16 13.75 -13.68
N THR A 343 -3.40 13.69 -12.37
CA THR A 343 -2.39 13.34 -11.36
C THR A 343 -1.76 11.99 -11.70
N ALA A 344 -0.43 11.99 -11.87
CA ALA A 344 0.33 10.81 -12.21
C ALA A 344 0.56 9.92 -10.98
N ILE A 345 0.57 8.59 -11.15
CA ILE A 345 1.09 7.70 -10.11
C ILE A 345 2.63 7.73 -10.16
N THR A 346 3.28 7.98 -9.02
CA THR A 346 4.73 8.24 -8.93
C THR A 346 5.41 7.29 -7.95
N PRO A 347 5.51 5.99 -8.28
CA PRO A 347 6.17 5.01 -7.43
C PRO A 347 7.68 5.29 -7.37
N TYR A 348 8.28 5.12 -6.20
CA TYR A 348 9.72 5.27 -5.98
C TYR A 348 10.22 4.15 -5.07
N PHE A 349 11.52 3.86 -5.13
CA PHE A 349 12.11 2.75 -4.40
C PHE A 349 13.57 3.03 -4.03
N SER A 350 14.14 2.22 -3.15
CA SER A 350 15.46 2.48 -2.55
C SER A 350 16.59 2.52 -3.59
N ARG A 351 16.74 1.46 -4.39
CA ARG A 351 17.90 1.34 -5.28
C ARG A 351 17.66 0.35 -6.40
N SER A 352 18.15 0.67 -7.59
CA SER A 352 18.07 -0.21 -8.75
C SER A 352 19.32 -1.09 -8.91
N ASP A 353 19.39 -1.84 -10.01
CA ASP A 353 20.53 -2.69 -10.41
C ASP A 353 21.22 -2.22 -11.69
N GLY A 354 21.05 -0.94 -12.07
CA GLY A 354 21.60 -0.34 -13.29
C GLY A 354 20.54 0.14 -14.28
N ARG A 355 19.26 -0.20 -14.03
CA ARG A 355 18.10 0.43 -14.67
C ARG A 355 16.86 0.33 -13.80
N THR A 356 15.91 1.23 -14.00
CA THR A 356 14.54 1.06 -13.48
C THR A 356 13.80 0.00 -14.30
N ARG A 357 12.67 -0.49 -13.80
CA ARG A 357 11.71 -1.34 -14.53
C ARG A 357 10.54 -0.47 -14.99
N SER A 358 9.98 -0.81 -16.14
CA SER A 358 8.68 -0.25 -16.52
C SER A 358 7.57 -0.78 -15.61
N TRP A 359 6.48 -0.04 -15.51
CA TRP A 359 5.27 -0.48 -14.81
C TRP A 359 4.80 -1.85 -15.29
N ASN A 360 4.77 -2.04 -16.61
CA ASN A 360 4.30 -3.29 -17.21
C ASN A 360 5.16 -4.50 -16.83
N GLU A 361 6.48 -4.33 -16.68
CA GLU A 361 7.39 -5.42 -16.28
C GLU A 361 7.08 -5.96 -14.88
N VAL A 362 6.54 -5.13 -13.97
CA VAL A 362 6.41 -5.48 -12.55
C VAL A 362 4.95 -5.74 -12.15
N TRP A 363 4.02 -4.88 -12.60
CA TRP A 363 2.62 -4.92 -12.16
C TRP A 363 1.62 -5.19 -13.29
N GLY A 364 2.09 -5.19 -14.55
CA GLY A 364 1.23 -5.36 -15.72
C GLY A 364 0.38 -4.11 -16.01
N GLY A 365 -0.03 -3.96 -17.27
CA GLY A 365 -0.74 -2.77 -17.75
C GLY A 365 0.22 -1.65 -18.17
N ARG A 366 -0.33 -0.53 -18.64
CA ARG A 366 0.45 0.57 -19.20
C ARG A 366 0.33 1.83 -18.35
N VAL A 367 1.47 2.29 -17.83
CA VAL A 367 1.62 3.63 -17.26
C VAL A 367 2.70 4.34 -18.09
N PRO A 368 2.32 5.19 -19.08
CA PRO A 368 3.23 5.69 -20.11
C PRO A 368 4.47 6.43 -19.59
N TRP A 369 4.38 7.04 -18.41
CA TRP A 369 5.48 7.76 -17.78
C TRP A 369 6.38 6.87 -16.92
N CYS A 370 5.93 5.69 -16.50
CA CYS A 370 6.73 4.74 -15.72
C CYS A 370 7.39 3.70 -16.65
N VAL A 371 8.36 4.15 -17.44
CA VAL A 371 9.16 3.31 -18.35
C VAL A 371 10.56 3.05 -17.76
N SER A 372 11.23 2.02 -18.28
CA SER A 372 12.59 1.70 -17.86
C SER A 372 13.56 2.79 -18.34
N VAL A 373 14.35 3.35 -17.43
CA VAL A 373 15.43 4.29 -17.70
C VAL A 373 16.73 3.74 -17.10
N SER A 374 17.86 4.18 -17.65
CA SER A 374 19.19 3.83 -17.13
C SER A 374 19.38 4.42 -15.73
N THR A 375 20.22 3.80 -14.91
CA THR A 375 20.64 4.35 -13.61
C THR A 375 22.13 4.05 -13.44
N PRO A 376 23.01 4.86 -14.06
CA PRO A 376 24.45 4.58 -14.15
C PRO A 376 25.13 4.37 -12.79
N HIS A 377 24.71 5.10 -11.75
CA HIS A 377 25.29 4.99 -10.41
C HIS A 377 24.92 3.69 -9.71
N ASP A 378 23.88 3.00 -10.17
CA ASP A 378 23.39 1.75 -9.60
C ASP A 378 23.85 0.49 -10.35
N VAL A 379 24.65 0.64 -11.41
CA VAL A 379 25.19 -0.49 -12.18
C VAL A 379 25.97 -1.44 -11.26
N GLY A 380 25.61 -2.73 -11.30
CA GLY A 380 26.25 -3.78 -10.51
C GLY A 380 25.83 -3.82 -9.05
N LYS A 381 24.90 -2.97 -8.61
CA LYS A 381 24.32 -3.03 -7.27
C LYS A 381 23.12 -3.98 -7.21
N THR A 382 22.74 -4.38 -6.01
CA THR A 382 21.51 -5.15 -5.77
C THR A 382 20.28 -4.24 -5.80
N LEU A 383 19.27 -4.62 -6.59
CA LEU A 383 17.93 -4.03 -6.60
C LEU A 383 17.27 -4.17 -5.22
N TRP A 384 16.92 -3.04 -4.61
CA TRP A 384 16.18 -2.95 -3.34
C TRP A 384 14.88 -2.17 -3.55
N GLY A 385 13.77 -2.89 -3.48
CA GLY A 385 12.43 -2.39 -3.79
C GLY A 385 11.89 -2.91 -5.13
N HIS A 386 10.74 -2.41 -5.55
CA HIS A 386 10.01 -2.93 -6.72
C HIS A 386 10.63 -2.55 -8.08
N GLY A 387 11.51 -1.54 -8.14
CA GLY A 387 12.24 -1.18 -9.35
C GLY A 387 11.54 -0.19 -10.29
N VAL A 388 10.27 0.15 -10.06
CA VAL A 388 9.47 1.01 -10.95
C VAL A 388 9.54 2.48 -10.53
N GLY A 389 9.65 3.38 -11.51
CA GLY A 389 9.68 4.82 -11.28
C GLY A 389 11.04 5.29 -10.76
N MET A 390 11.07 6.11 -9.71
CA MET A 390 12.30 6.77 -9.27
C MET A 390 13.18 5.90 -8.36
N SER A 391 14.43 5.65 -8.76
CA SER A 391 15.45 5.07 -7.88
C SER A 391 16.01 6.16 -6.96
N ALA A 392 15.82 6.02 -5.64
CA ALA A 392 16.31 7.00 -4.66
C ALA A 392 17.84 7.12 -4.66
N SER A 393 18.55 5.99 -4.81
CA SER A 393 20.03 5.96 -4.91
C SER A 393 20.56 6.75 -6.11
N GLU A 394 19.95 6.57 -7.29
CA GLU A 394 20.35 7.29 -8.51
C GLU A 394 19.95 8.77 -8.42
N ALA A 395 18.72 9.07 -7.98
CA ALA A 395 18.25 10.45 -7.81
C ALA A 395 19.12 11.23 -6.82
N LEU A 396 19.59 10.59 -5.74
CA LEU A 396 20.56 11.16 -4.81
C LEU A 396 21.90 11.47 -5.48
N ALA A 397 22.39 10.58 -6.35
CA ALA A 397 23.63 10.81 -7.09
C ALA A 397 23.47 11.99 -8.06
N MET A 398 22.40 12.02 -8.85
CA MET A 398 22.07 13.13 -9.76
C MET A 398 22.03 14.48 -9.03
N GLY A 399 21.39 14.53 -7.86
CA GLY A 399 21.34 15.75 -7.04
C GLY A 399 22.72 16.17 -6.52
N LYS A 400 23.56 15.22 -6.12
CA LYS A 400 24.96 15.49 -5.71
C LYS A 400 25.83 16.01 -6.86
N GLU A 401 25.51 15.62 -8.09
CA GLU A 401 26.17 16.11 -9.31
C GLU A 401 25.62 17.45 -9.81
N GLY A 402 24.65 18.03 -9.09
CA GLY A 402 24.09 19.35 -9.39
C GLY A 402 22.85 19.33 -10.29
N THR A 403 22.24 18.17 -10.52
CA THR A 403 20.95 18.09 -11.23
C THR A 403 19.84 18.64 -10.35
N ASP A 404 19.03 19.56 -10.89
CA ASP A 404 17.87 20.11 -10.19
C ASP A 404 16.72 19.09 -10.07
N TRP A 405 15.87 19.28 -9.07
CA TRP A 405 14.80 18.34 -8.74
C TRP A 405 13.78 18.14 -9.87
N GLN A 406 13.48 19.18 -10.67
CA GLN A 406 12.55 19.05 -11.79
C GLN A 406 13.13 18.14 -12.87
N THR A 407 14.42 18.30 -13.17
CA THR A 407 15.15 17.44 -14.11
C THR A 407 15.22 16.01 -13.60
N ILE A 408 15.46 15.79 -12.30
CA ILE A 408 15.44 14.45 -11.68
C ILE A 408 14.07 13.78 -11.88
N ILE A 409 12.97 14.47 -11.58
CA ILE A 409 11.62 13.87 -11.76
C ILE A 409 11.36 13.54 -13.23
N LYS A 410 11.65 14.48 -14.15
CA LYS A 410 11.45 14.27 -15.59
C LYS A 410 12.32 13.16 -16.17
N TYR A 411 13.46 12.87 -15.54
CA TYR A 411 14.31 11.74 -15.89
C TYR A 411 13.61 10.41 -15.59
N PHE A 412 13.00 10.27 -14.41
CA PHE A 412 12.38 9.01 -13.98
C PHE A 412 10.95 8.82 -14.47
N TYR A 413 10.23 9.91 -14.75
CA TYR A 413 8.85 9.87 -15.22
C TYR A 413 8.74 10.56 -16.58
N THR A 414 8.56 9.76 -17.65
CA THR A 414 8.61 10.24 -19.04
C THR A 414 7.34 11.00 -19.44
N GLY A 415 7.49 12.14 -20.12
CA GLY A 415 6.35 12.86 -20.71
C GLY A 415 5.40 13.48 -19.68
N ILE A 416 5.89 13.74 -18.47
CA ILE A 416 5.13 14.38 -17.40
C ILE A 416 5.25 15.90 -17.46
N ASP A 417 4.30 16.58 -16.81
CA ASP A 417 4.39 17.99 -16.44
C ASP A 417 4.42 18.15 -14.93
N LEU A 418 5.07 19.21 -14.47
CA LEU A 418 5.07 19.63 -13.07
C LEU A 418 4.13 20.83 -12.94
N VAL A 419 3.17 20.73 -12.04
CA VAL A 419 2.15 21.76 -11.84
C VAL A 419 1.95 22.05 -10.37
N LYS A 420 1.65 23.31 -10.04
CA LYS A 420 1.29 23.72 -8.69
C LYS A 420 -0.23 23.63 -8.49
N ARG A 421 -0.69 22.77 -7.59
CA ARG A 421 -2.12 22.52 -7.33
C ARG A 421 -2.68 23.24 -6.11
N TRP A 422 -1.87 23.63 -5.13
CA TRP A 422 -2.28 24.48 -4.01
C TRP A 422 -1.13 25.41 -3.60
N LYS A 423 -1.42 26.42 -2.77
CA LYS A 423 -0.44 27.43 -2.36
C LYS A 423 0.26 27.10 -1.07
#